data_AF-A0A2A4PFL4-F1
#
_entry.id   AF-A0A2A4PFL4-F1
#
_cell.length_a   1.000
_cell.length_b   1.000
_cell.length_c   1.000
_cell.angle_alpha   90.00
_cell.angle_beta   90.00
_cell.angle_gamma   90.00
#
_symmetry.space_group_name_H-M   'P 1'
#
loop_
_entity.id
_entity.type
_entity.pdbx_description
1 polymer ?
#
loop_
_entity_poly.entity_id
_entity_poly.type
_entity_poly.pdbx_seq_one_letter_code
_entity_poly.pdbx_strand_id
1 'polypeptide(L)' 'MNEHSKPDQDEGKWEVLSRAKPQLMRMKVPGGWLVTVRGAWSFSLSFYPDSEHKWNPPLKK' A
#
# COMPACT_ATOMS: atom_id res chain seq x y z
N MET A 1 9.40 -28.57 2.23
CA MET A 1 10.31 -27.41 2.26
C MET A 1 9.46 -26.18 2.05
N ASN A 2 9.20 -25.42 3.11
CA ASN A 2 8.33 -24.25 3.09
C ASN A 2 9.14 -23.05 2.61
N GLU A 3 9.07 -22.74 1.32
CA GLU A 3 9.52 -21.45 0.80
C GLU A 3 8.63 -20.38 1.44
N HIS A 4 9.15 -19.75 2.50
CA HIS A 4 8.65 -18.47 2.95
C HIS A 4 8.76 -17.52 1.75
N SER A 5 7.63 -17.23 1.11
CA SER A 5 7.44 -16.03 0.31
C SER A 5 7.97 -14.87 1.14
N LYS A 6 9.17 -14.40 0.83
CA LYS A 6 9.75 -13.23 1.50
C LYS A 6 8.71 -12.12 1.35
N PRO A 7 8.20 -11.53 2.45
CA PRO A 7 7.35 -10.36 2.31
C PRO A 7 8.12 -9.36 1.46
N ASP A 8 7.48 -8.79 0.44
CA ASP A 8 8.10 -7.67 -0.26
C ASP A 8 8.46 -6.67 0.84
N GLN A 9 9.73 -6.25 0.92
CA GLN A 9 10.29 -5.60 2.12
C GLN A 9 9.57 -4.27 2.47
N ASP A 10 8.63 -3.85 1.63
CA ASP A 10 7.82 -2.66 1.71
C ASP A 10 6.33 -2.90 2.02
N GLU A 11 5.89 -4.16 2.13
CA GLU A 11 4.52 -4.47 2.58
C GLU A 11 4.28 -3.90 3.98
N GLY A 12 3.27 -3.05 4.12
CA GLY A 12 2.92 -2.41 5.40
C GLY A 12 3.73 -1.17 5.78
N LYS A 13 4.63 -0.66 4.92
CA LYS A 13 5.32 0.61 5.14
C LYS A 13 4.54 1.79 4.53
N TRP A 14 4.44 2.88 5.29
CA TRP A 14 3.90 4.15 4.79
C TRP A 14 5.01 4.98 4.12
N GLU A 15 4.79 5.29 2.85
CA GLU A 15 5.58 6.20 2.03
C GLU A 15 4.92 7.58 2.01
N VAL A 16 5.71 8.65 2.13
CA VAL A 16 5.20 10.02 2.03
C VAL A 16 5.23 10.48 0.58
N LEU A 17 4.06 10.71 -0.01
CA LEU A 17 3.94 11.23 -1.37
C LEU A 17 4.03 12.76 -1.43
N SER A 18 3.50 13.44 -0.42
CA SER A 18 3.58 14.90 -0.31
C SER A 18 3.64 15.34 1.15
N ARG A 19 4.52 16.30 1.44
CA ARG A 19 4.67 16.95 2.76
C ARG A 19 3.87 18.26 2.87
N ALA A 20 3.11 18.63 1.84
CA ALA A 20 2.15 19.72 1.94
C ALA A 20 1.16 19.43 3.08
N LYS A 21 0.52 20.46 3.64
CA LYS A 21 -0.56 20.26 4.62
C LYS A 21 -1.90 20.29 3.86
N PRO A 22 -2.73 19.22 3.91
CA PRO A 22 -2.54 17.94 4.62
C PRO A 22 -1.53 16.98 3.94
N GLN A 23 -0.80 16.19 4.75
CA GLN A 23 0.27 15.30 4.26
C GLN A 23 -0.34 14.10 3.54
N LEU A 24 0.16 13.76 2.35
CA LEU A 24 -0.29 12.61 1.57
C LEU A 24 0.65 11.43 1.80
N MET A 25 0.10 10.28 2.18
CA MET A 25 0.84 9.05 2.45
C MET A 25 0.25 7.87 1.69
N ARG A 26 1.07 6.86 1.39
CA ARG A 26 0.71 5.66 0.63
C ARG A 26 1.30 4.41 1.28
N MET A 27 0.63 3.28 1.21
CA MET A 27 1.12 1.98 1.69
C MET A 27 0.84 0.89 0.66
N LYS A 28 1.83 0.03 0.40
CA LYS A 28 1.64 -1.21 -0.38
C LYS A 28 0.87 -2.22 0.46
N VAL A 29 -0.24 -2.73 -0.07
CA VAL A 29 -1.03 -3.80 0.56
C VAL A 29 -1.31 -4.91 -0.45
N PRO A 30 -1.62 -6.13 -0.01
CA PRO A 30 -2.11 -7.17 -0.91
C PRO A 30 -3.34 -6.67 -1.69
N GLY A 31 -3.25 -6.70 -3.02
CA GLY A 31 -4.32 -6.24 -3.93
C GLY A 31 -4.27 -4.79 -4.37
N GLY A 32 -3.28 -4.01 -3.94
CA GLY A 32 -3.03 -2.67 -4.51
C GLY A 32 -2.41 -1.69 -3.53
N TRP A 33 -2.60 -0.40 -3.79
CA TRP A 33 -2.10 0.66 -2.93
C TRP A 33 -3.24 1.21 -2.06
N LEU A 34 -2.98 1.39 -0.77
CA LEU A 34 -3.79 2.22 0.11
C LEU A 34 -3.20 3.63 0.16
N VAL A 35 -3.98 4.64 -0.20
CA VAL A 35 -3.60 6.06 -0.14
C VAL A 35 -4.43 6.76 0.93
N THR A 36 -3.78 7.55 1.78
CA THR A 36 -4.40 8.32 2.84
C THR A 36 -3.94 9.76 2.85
N VAL A 37 -4.86 10.68 3.12
CA VAL A 37 -4.57 12.09 3.38
C VAL A 37 -4.59 12.32 4.89
N ARG A 38 -3.44 12.62 5.48
CA ARG A 38 -3.29 13.01 6.88
C ARG A 38 -3.68 14.48 7.07
N GLY A 39 -4.98 14.73 7.18
CA GLY A 39 -5.59 16.02 7.49
C GLY A 39 -6.03 16.13 8.95
N ALA A 40 -6.20 17.36 9.45
CA ALA A 40 -6.44 17.63 10.87
C ALA A 40 -7.78 17.06 11.41
N TRP A 41 -8.84 17.03 10.59
CA TRP A 41 -10.19 16.64 11.04
C TRP A 41 -10.76 15.36 10.41
N SER A 42 -10.25 14.91 9.25
CA SER A 42 -10.70 13.67 8.61
C SER A 42 -9.59 13.02 7.81
N PHE A 43 -9.56 11.68 7.84
CA PHE A 43 -8.62 10.85 7.06
C PHE A 43 -9.39 10.15 5.93
N SER A 44 -9.38 10.74 4.74
CA SER A 44 -9.94 10.06 3.56
C SER A 44 -9.02 8.91 3.16
N LEU A 45 -9.59 7.70 3.08
CA LEU A 45 -8.91 6.50 2.63
C LEU A 45 -9.35 6.17 1.19
N SER A 46 -8.39 5.85 0.33
CA SER A 46 -8.67 5.47 -1.06
C SER A 46 -7.78 4.30 -1.47
N PHE A 47 -8.38 3.29 -2.10
CA PHE A 47 -7.67 2.13 -2.64
C PHE A 47 -7.53 2.30 -4.15
N TYR A 48 -6.31 2.17 -4.65
CA TYR A 48 -6.03 2.21 -6.08
C TYR A 48 -5.49 0.87 -6.54
N PRO A 49 -5.97 0.34 -7.68
CA PRO A 49 -5.37 -0.85 -8.27
C PRO A 49 -3.94 -0.53 -8.63
N ASP A 50 -3.04 -1.42 -8.23
CA ASP A 50 -1.65 -1.36 -8.62
C ASP A 50 -1.47 -2.20 -9.88
N SER A 51 -1.21 -1.54 -11.02
CA SER A 51 -1.00 -2.23 -12.29
C SER A 51 0.23 -3.13 -12.30
N GLU A 52 1.19 -2.88 -11.40
CA GLU A 52 2.41 -3.67 -11.27
C GLU A 52 2.30 -4.73 -10.17
N HIS A 53 1.19 -4.77 -9.43
CA HIS A 53 1.02 -5.71 -8.32
C HIS A 53 0.99 -7.14 -8.80
N LYS A 54 1.95 -7.91 -8.30
CA LYS A 54 2.00 -9.36 -8.45
C LYS A 54 1.67 -9.98 -7.10
N TRP A 55 0.52 -10.64 -7.05
CA TRP A 55 0.13 -11.42 -5.87
C TRP A 55 1.19 -12.47 -5.57
N ASN A 56 1.61 -12.57 -4.30
CA ASN A 56 2.50 -13.62 -3.80
C ASN A 56 1.89 -14.29 -2.56
N PRO A 57 1.42 -15.54 -2.64
CA PRO A 57 1.39 -16.37 -3.84
C PRO A 57 0.42 -15.83 -4.91
N PRO A 58 0.63 -16.15 -6.19
CA PRO A 58 -0.32 -15.81 -7.25
C PRO A 58 -1.71 -16.32 -6.89
N LEU A 59 -2.75 -15.50 -7.10
CA LEU A 59 -4.13 -15.95 -6.96
C LEU A 59 -4.33 -17.19 -7.83
N LYS A 60 -4.79 -18.29 -7.23
CA LYS A 60 -5.18 -19.48 -7.98
C LYS A 60 -6.35 -19.10 -8.90
N LYS A 61 -6.20 -19.35 -10.20
CA LYS A 61 -7.28 -19.22 -11.18
C LYS A 61 -8.35 -20.28 -10.94
#